data_AF-A0A644ZX38-F1
#
_entry.id   AF-A0A644ZX38-F1
#
_cell.length_a   1.000
_cell.length_b   1.000
_cell.length_c   1.000
_cell.angle_alpha   90.00
_cell.angle_beta   90.00
_cell.angle_gamma   90.00
#
_symmetry.space_group_name_H-M   'P 1'
#
loop_
_entity.id
_entity.type
_entity.pdbx_description
1 polymer ?
#
loop_
_entity_poly.entity_id
_entity_poly.type
_entity_poly.pdbx_seq_one_letter_code
_entity_poly.pdbx_strand_id
1 'polypeptide(L)' 'MRHGVSRAHIMPHGGNMMSLHVAAGLGLGSAESYPGLFGAFGGFSDEVHIRDGMASLPTAPGIGFEHQPALYRIFTELCD' A
#
# COMPACT_ATOMS: atom_id res chain seq x y z
N MET A 1 -0.20 -7.99 -23.35
CA MET A 1 -0.01 -9.03 -22.32
C MET A 1 -0.12 -10.38 -22.99
N ARG A 2 0.80 -11.32 -22.71
CA ARG A 2 0.95 -12.59 -23.44
C ARG A 2 -0.31 -13.46 -23.48
N HIS A 3 -1.22 -13.28 -22.51
CA HIS A 3 -2.45 -14.06 -22.36
C HIS A 3 -3.73 -13.21 -22.48
N GLY A 4 -3.66 -11.99 -23.01
CA GLY A 4 -4.84 -11.14 -23.22
C GLY A 4 -5.51 -10.55 -21.96
N VAL A 5 -4.99 -10.84 -20.77
CA VAL A 5 -5.47 -10.24 -19.51
C VAL A 5 -5.08 -8.75 -19.47
N SER A 6 -5.98 -7.88 -19.03
CA SER A 6 -5.69 -6.47 -18.77
C SER A 6 -5.14 -6.29 -17.34
N ARG A 7 -4.17 -5.39 -17.16
CA ARG A 7 -3.63 -5.02 -15.84
C ARG A 7 -4.69 -4.37 -14.95
N ALA A 8 -5.67 -3.71 -15.57
CA ALA A 8 -6.81 -3.13 -14.86
C ALA A 8 -7.69 -4.19 -14.16
N HIS A 9 -7.55 -5.48 -14.50
CA HIS A 9 -8.23 -6.58 -13.83
C HIS A 9 -7.41 -7.21 -12.69
N ILE A 10 -6.27 -6.61 -12.33
CA ILE A 10 -5.41 -7.07 -11.25
C ILE A 10 -5.61 -6.13 -10.06
N MET A 11 -6.02 -6.69 -8.93
CA MET A 11 -6.20 -6.00 -7.66
C MET A 11 -5.48 -6.81 -6.58
N PRO A 12 -4.25 -6.44 -6.21
CA PRO A 12 -3.50 -7.20 -5.23
C PRO A 12 -4.22 -7.26 -3.87
N HIS A 13 -4.33 -8.47 -3.33
CA HIS A 13 -4.75 -8.70 -1.96
C HIS A 13 -3.71 -8.18 -0.96
N GLY A 14 -4.14 -7.87 0.26
CA GLY A 14 -3.24 -7.75 1.41
C GLY A 14 -3.09 -6.35 1.98
N GLY A 15 -3.76 -5.34 1.42
CA GLY A 15 -4.08 -4.10 2.14
C GLY A 15 -2.91 -3.30 2.71
N ASN A 16 -1.80 -3.19 1.97
CA ASN A 16 -0.56 -2.58 2.45
C ASN A 16 0.07 -1.63 1.42
N MET A 17 1.09 -0.86 1.87
CA MET A 17 1.81 0.12 1.05
C MET A 17 2.45 -0.47 -0.21
N MET A 18 2.96 -1.70 -0.15
CA MET A 18 3.55 -2.35 -1.32
C MET A 18 2.51 -2.58 -2.42
N SER A 19 1.33 -3.07 -2.06
CA SER A 19 0.22 -3.25 -3.00
C SER A 19 -0.22 -1.92 -3.63
N LEU A 20 -0.28 -0.83 -2.86
CA LEU A 20 -0.61 0.51 -3.36
C LEU A 20 0.44 1.01 -4.38
N HIS A 21 1.72 0.91 -4.06
CA HIS A 21 2.82 1.31 -4.94
C HIS A 21 2.86 0.47 -6.22
N VAL A 22 2.68 -0.85 -6.12
CA VAL A 22 2.63 -1.74 -7.29
C VAL A 22 1.44 -1.41 -8.17
N ALA A 23 0.27 -1.15 -7.58
CA ALA A 23 -0.93 -0.78 -8.33
C ALA A 23 -0.70 0.50 -9.14
N ALA A 24 -0.18 1.55 -8.51
CA ALA A 24 0.04 2.82 -9.19
C ALA A 24 1.22 2.78 -10.17
N GLY A 25 2.34 2.18 -9.78
CA GLY A 25 3.56 2.15 -10.57
C GLY A 25 3.46 1.26 -11.82
N LEU A 26 2.68 0.18 -11.76
CA LEU A 26 2.49 -0.74 -12.89
C LEU A 26 1.18 -0.50 -13.67
N GLY A 27 0.31 0.39 -13.18
CA GLY A 27 -1.01 0.66 -13.77
C GLY A 27 -1.97 -0.53 -13.60
N LEU A 28 -2.09 -1.06 -12.39
CA LEU A 28 -3.08 -2.07 -12.04
C LEU A 28 -4.44 -1.43 -11.71
N GLY A 29 -5.46 -2.26 -11.47
CA GLY A 29 -6.82 -1.79 -11.26
C GLY A 29 -7.04 -1.06 -9.94
N SER A 30 -6.54 -1.63 -8.85
CA SER A 30 -6.65 -1.06 -7.50
C SER A 30 -5.71 -1.78 -6.53
N ALA A 31 -5.69 -1.34 -5.28
CA ALA A 31 -5.15 -2.09 -4.15
C ALA A 31 -6.23 -2.23 -3.08
N GLU A 32 -6.28 -3.39 -2.43
CA GLU A 32 -7.16 -3.61 -1.28
C GLU A 32 -6.76 -2.70 -0.10
N SER A 33 -7.66 -2.49 0.85
CA SER A 33 -7.39 -1.81 2.13
C SER A 33 -8.27 -2.40 3.23
N TYR A 34 -7.76 -2.41 4.47
CA TYR A 34 -8.47 -2.95 5.63
C TYR A 34 -8.57 -1.95 6.79
N PRO A 35 -9.48 -0.96 6.71
CA PRO A 35 -9.67 -0.01 7.80
C PRO A 35 -10.03 -0.71 9.13
N GLY A 36 -9.20 -0.50 10.15
CA GLY A 36 -9.44 -1.03 11.50
C GLY A 36 -9.08 -2.50 11.72
N LEU A 37 -8.48 -3.18 10.73
CA LEU A 37 -8.03 -4.58 10.86
C LEU A 37 -6.50 -4.69 10.74
N PHE A 38 -5.94 -5.79 11.26
CA PHE A 38 -4.52 -6.14 11.17
C PHE A 38 -3.53 -5.19 11.89
N GLY A 39 -4.04 -4.27 12.72
CA GLY A 39 -3.23 -3.44 13.61
C GLY A 39 -2.17 -2.63 12.86
N ALA A 40 -0.92 -2.70 13.31
CA ALA A 40 0.19 -1.96 12.71
C ALA A 40 0.49 -2.34 11.25
N PHE A 41 0.09 -3.53 10.80
CA PHE A 41 0.39 -4.04 9.46
C PHE A 41 -0.69 -3.71 8.43
N GLY A 42 -1.85 -3.21 8.88
CA GLY A 42 -2.96 -2.85 8.00
C GLY A 42 -2.88 -1.40 7.57
N GLY A 43 -3.34 -1.13 6.34
CA GLY A 43 -3.54 0.22 5.84
C GLY A 43 -2.30 0.84 5.21
N PHE A 44 -2.33 2.17 5.11
CA PHE A 44 -1.35 2.98 4.40
C PHE A 44 -0.65 3.96 5.34
N SER A 45 0.43 4.57 4.86
CA SER A 45 1.14 5.64 5.58
C SER A 45 0.27 6.88 5.79
N ASP A 46 0.65 7.69 6.77
CA ASP A 46 -0.04 8.94 7.12
C ASP A 46 -0.04 9.99 5.99
N GLU A 47 0.82 9.85 4.97
CA GLU A 47 0.81 10.66 3.74
C GLU A 47 -0.28 10.26 2.72
N VAL A 48 -0.90 9.08 2.88
CA VAL A 48 -1.91 8.59 1.95
C VAL A 48 -3.29 9.06 2.39
N HIS A 49 -3.92 9.86 1.55
CA HIS A 49 -5.28 10.33 1.74
C HIS A 49 -6.24 9.50 0.91
N ILE A 50 -7.29 8.98 1.55
CA ILE A 50 -8.38 8.28 0.87
C ILE A 50 -9.58 9.22 0.75
N ARG A 51 -10.04 9.48 -0.48
CA ARG A 51 -11.25 10.26 -0.78
C ARG A 51 -11.97 9.66 -1.98
N ASP A 52 -13.29 9.54 -1.89
CA ASP A 52 -14.15 9.04 -2.96
C ASP A 52 -13.69 7.70 -3.57
N GLY A 53 -13.17 6.80 -2.72
CA GLY A 53 -12.66 5.48 -3.13
C GLY A 53 -11.26 5.49 -3.76
N MET A 54 -10.58 6.64 -3.80
CA MET A 54 -9.24 6.80 -4.38
C MET A 54 -8.22 7.13 -3.30
N ALA A 55 -7.04 6.53 -3.40
CA ALA A 55 -5.88 6.83 -2.55
C ALA A 55 -4.90 7.75 -3.29
N SER A 56 -4.35 8.75 -2.58
CA SER A 56 -3.18 9.51 -3.08
C SER A 56 -1.91 8.66 -3.03
N LEU A 57 -0.88 9.08 -3.77
CA LEU A 57 0.46 8.51 -3.63
C LEU A 57 1.29 9.31 -2.62
N PRO A 58 2.05 8.64 -1.74
CA PRO A 58 2.98 9.31 -0.83
C PRO A 58 4.18 9.87 -1.59
N THR A 59 4.91 10.78 -0.96
CA THR A 59 6.18 11.34 -1.46
C THR A 59 7.41 10.77 -0.77
N ALA A 60 7.21 10.08 0.35
CA ALA A 60 8.26 9.38 1.07
C ALA A 60 9.08 8.44 0.17
N PRO A 61 10.42 8.37 0.37
CA PRO A 61 11.27 7.48 -0.40
C PRO A 61 10.98 5.99 -0.10
N GLY A 62 11.23 5.13 -1.09
CA GLY A 62 11.01 3.69 -0.95
C GLY A 62 9.54 3.33 -0.78
N ILE A 63 9.24 2.36 0.09
CA ILE A 63 7.85 1.96 0.38
C ILE A 63 7.15 2.97 1.30
N GLY A 64 7.90 3.73 2.11
CA GLY A 64 7.37 4.73 3.04
C GLY A 64 6.91 4.16 4.39
N PHE A 65 7.53 3.07 4.85
CA PHE A 65 7.20 2.47 6.15
C PHE A 65 7.50 3.43 7.32
N GLU A 66 8.46 4.33 7.16
CA GLU A 66 8.82 5.41 8.09
C GLU A 66 7.60 6.29 8.46
N HIS A 67 6.61 6.36 7.56
CA HIS A 67 5.38 7.12 7.73
C HIS A 67 4.20 6.23 8.18
N GLN A 68 4.48 5.03 8.69
CA GLN A 68 3.55 4.17 9.44
C GLN A 68 4.13 3.95 10.85
N PRO A 69 3.99 4.90 11.79
CA PRO A 69 4.79 4.93 13.02
C PRO A 69 4.75 3.63 13.84
N ALA A 70 3.57 3.00 13.95
CA ALA A 70 3.42 1.74 14.66
C ALA A 70 4.15 0.57 13.99
N LEU A 71 4.15 0.52 12.66
CA LEU A 71 4.86 -0.49 11.87
C LEU A 71 6.36 -0.26 11.88
N TYR A 72 6.78 0.99 11.65
CA TYR A 72 8.19 1.35 11.59
C TYR A 72 8.92 1.00 12.89
N ARG A 73 8.30 1.27 14.04
CA ARG A 73 8.84 0.88 15.34
C ARG A 73 9.12 -0.62 15.43
N ILE A 74 8.21 -1.46 14.95
CA ILE A 74 8.40 -2.92 14.94
C ILE A 74 9.60 -3.28 14.05
N PHE A 75 9.74 -2.65 12.88
CA PHE A 75 10.86 -2.90 11.99
C PHE A 75 12.20 -2.46 12.59
N THR A 76 12.25 -1.31 13.27
CA THR A 76 13.48 -0.88 13.95
C THR A 76 13.88 -1.83 15.07
N GLU A 77 12.93 -2.34 15.84
CA GLU A 77 13.19 -3.33 16.91
C GLU A 77 13.72 -4.69 16.38
N LEU A 78 13.49 -5.01 15.11
CA LEU A 78 13.98 -6.25 14.48
C LEU A 78 15.37 -6.11 13.86
N CYS A 79 15.82 -4.88 13.62
CA CYS A 79 17.11 -4.57 13.01
C CYS A 79 18.23 -4.38 14.03
N ASP A 80 17.88 -4.28 15.32
CA ASP A 80 18.79 -4.28 16.47
C ASP A 80 19.17 -5.70 16.90
#